data_AF-A0A099D828-F1
#
_entry.id   AF-A0A099D828-F1
#
_cell.length_a   1.000
_cell.length_b   1.000
_cell.length_c   1.000
_cell.angle_alpha   90.00
_cell.angle_beta   90.00
_cell.angle_gamma   90.00
#
_symmetry.space_group_name_H-M   'P 1'
#
loop_
_entity.id
_entity.type
_entity.pdbx_description
1 polymer ?
#
loop_
_entity_poly.entity_id
_entity_poly.type
_entity_poly.pdbx_seq_one_letter_code
_entity_poly.pdbx_strand_id
1 'polypeptide(L)'
;MSQWENSDRKTRLPPNWSTLRKRTLARDKHQCQLKYNGCLGRATEVDHITPGDNHHPENLQGVCSPCHAKKSSAEGRANWGRKRALQYRTPRRHPGLKW
;
A
#
# COMPACT_ATOMS: atom_id res chain seq x y z
N MET A 1 14.24 -20.21 3.04
CA MET A 1 12.82 -19.91 2.79
C MET A 1 12.72 -18.44 2.47
N SER A 2 12.13 -18.11 1.35
CA SER A 2 12.12 -16.73 0.90
C SER A 2 11.05 -15.91 1.62
N GLN A 3 11.32 -14.62 1.82
CA GLN A 3 10.39 -13.71 2.50
C GLN A 3 9.09 -13.47 1.69
N TRP A 4 9.00 -13.99 0.47
CA TRP A 4 7.88 -13.84 -0.46
C TRP A 4 6.87 -15.00 -0.35
N GLU A 5 7.33 -16.20 0.02
CA GLU A 5 6.49 -17.42 0.12
C GLU A 5 5.46 -17.35 1.27
N ASN A 6 5.80 -16.69 2.39
CA ASN A 6 4.92 -16.55 3.56
C ASN A 6 4.12 -15.23 3.57
N SER A 7 3.97 -14.57 2.42
CA SER A 7 3.25 -13.30 2.34
C SER A 7 1.73 -13.54 2.28
N ASP A 8 1.04 -13.20 3.36
CA ASP A 8 -0.43 -13.21 3.47
C ASP A 8 -1.13 -12.06 2.73
N ARG A 9 -0.38 -11.18 2.05
CA ARG A 9 -0.97 -10.07 1.28
C ARG A 9 -2.00 -10.50 0.24
N LYS A 10 -1.84 -11.68 -0.35
CA LYS A 10 -2.80 -12.22 -1.33
C LYS A 10 -4.06 -12.75 -0.65
N THR A 11 -3.95 -13.27 0.59
CA THR A 11 -5.08 -13.83 1.34
C THR A 11 -5.93 -12.76 2.02
N ARG A 12 -5.39 -11.55 2.24
CA ARG A 12 -6.14 -10.40 2.79
C ARG A 12 -7.09 -9.73 1.80
N LEU A 13 -6.98 -10.03 0.51
CA LEU A 13 -7.89 -9.50 -0.50
C LEU A 13 -9.29 -10.14 -0.36
N PRO A 14 -10.37 -9.37 -0.54
CA PRO A 14 -11.71 -9.90 -0.41
C PRO A 14 -12.03 -10.84 -1.60
N PRO A 15 -12.92 -11.83 -1.42
CA PRO A 15 -13.27 -12.78 -2.47
C PRO A 15 -13.78 -12.12 -3.77
N ASN A 16 -14.38 -10.94 -3.65
CA ASN A 16 -14.94 -10.16 -4.77
C ASN A 16 -13.93 -9.18 -5.40
N TRP A 17 -12.63 -9.30 -5.11
CA TRP A 17 -11.58 -8.39 -5.60
C TRP A 17 -11.59 -8.21 -7.13
N SER A 18 -11.83 -9.28 -7.89
CA SER A 18 -11.90 -9.22 -9.35
C SER A 18 -13.01 -8.28 -9.86
N THR A 19 -14.14 -8.24 -9.14
CA THR A 19 -15.27 -7.37 -9.44
C THR A 19 -14.97 -5.93 -9.06
N LEU A 20 -14.40 -5.71 -7.87
CA LEU A 20 -13.96 -4.38 -7.42
C LEU A 20 -12.94 -3.79 -8.39
N ARG A 21 -11.92 -4.58 -8.79
CA ARG A 21 -10.90 -4.16 -9.76
C ARG A 21 -11.52 -3.69 -11.08
N LYS A 22 -12.44 -4.47 -11.65
CA LYS A 22 -13.13 -4.10 -12.91
C LYS A 22 -13.94 -2.82 -12.75
N ARG A 23 -14.70 -2.69 -11.64
CA ARG A 23 -15.51 -1.50 -11.34
C ARG A 23 -14.65 -0.25 -11.18
N THR A 24 -13.55 -0.33 -10.45
CA THR A 24 -12.63 0.81 -10.25
C THR A 24 -12.01 1.25 -11.57
N LEU A 25 -11.50 0.31 -12.38
CA LEU A 25 -10.93 0.66 -13.70
C LEU A 25 -11.97 1.27 -14.65
N ALA A 26 -13.20 0.76 -14.64
CA ALA A 26 -14.29 1.33 -15.44
C ALA A 26 -14.69 2.73 -14.96
N ARG A 27 -14.84 2.93 -13.65
CA ARG A 27 -15.11 4.23 -13.02
C ARG A 27 -14.06 5.27 -13.41
N ASP A 28 -12.79 4.87 -13.36
CA ASP A 28 -11.65 5.74 -13.66
C ASP A 28 -11.38 5.86 -15.17
N LYS A 29 -12.27 5.30 -16.01
CA LYS A 29 -12.16 5.30 -17.49
C LYS A 29 -10.82 4.77 -17.98
N HIS A 30 -10.23 3.81 -17.25
CA HIS A 30 -8.89 3.30 -17.48
C HIS A 30 -7.80 4.40 -17.50
N GLN A 31 -8.00 5.51 -16.81
CA GLN A 31 -7.02 6.59 -16.66
C GLN A 31 -6.33 6.50 -15.31
N CYS A 32 -5.01 6.69 -15.30
CA CYS A 32 -4.22 6.72 -14.08
C CYS A 32 -4.58 7.95 -13.25
N GLN A 33 -4.97 7.73 -11.99
CA GLN A 33 -5.38 8.80 -11.08
C GLN A 33 -4.18 9.51 -10.41
N LEU A 34 -3.05 8.82 -10.22
CA LEU A 34 -1.88 9.36 -9.53
C LEU A 34 -1.12 10.43 -10.31
N LYS A 35 -1.05 10.28 -11.64
CA LYS A 35 -0.42 11.26 -12.56
C LYS A 35 0.98 11.77 -12.13
N TYR A 36 1.79 10.92 -11.50
CA TYR A 36 3.16 11.28 -11.14
C TYR A 36 4.04 11.51 -12.38
N ASN A 37 5.20 12.16 -12.19
CA ASN A 37 6.19 12.26 -13.26
C ASN A 37 6.57 10.86 -13.80
N GLY A 38 6.55 10.68 -15.13
CA GLY A 38 6.70 9.39 -15.80
C GLY A 38 5.42 8.55 -15.93
N CYS A 39 4.24 9.15 -15.77
CA CYS A 39 2.96 8.46 -15.91
C CYS A 39 2.68 8.05 -17.37
N LEU A 40 2.23 6.81 -17.57
CA LEU A 40 1.78 6.30 -18.87
C LEU A 40 0.34 6.71 -19.25
N GLY A 41 -0.37 7.42 -18.37
CA GLY A 41 -1.77 7.84 -18.57
C GLY A 41 -2.81 6.73 -18.45
N ARG A 42 -2.53 5.50 -18.91
CA ARG A 42 -3.47 4.36 -18.85
C ARG A 42 -3.34 3.55 -17.56
N ALA A 43 -4.45 3.36 -16.84
CA ALA A 43 -4.53 2.48 -15.67
C ALA A 43 -4.65 1.01 -16.08
N THR A 44 -3.77 0.18 -15.55
CA THR A 44 -3.72 -1.29 -15.73
C THR A 44 -3.93 -2.03 -14.41
N GLU A 45 -3.66 -1.35 -13.30
CA GLU A 45 -3.66 -1.86 -11.95
C GLU A 45 -4.62 -1.03 -11.09
N VAL A 46 -5.01 -1.60 -9.94
CA VAL A 46 -5.82 -0.91 -8.94
C VAL A 46 -5.02 -0.88 -7.65
N ASP A 47 -4.98 0.29 -7.04
CA ASP A 47 -4.22 0.59 -5.85
C ASP A 47 -5.12 1.22 -4.79
N HIS A 48 -4.76 1.06 -3.53
CA HIS A 48 -5.47 1.65 -2.40
C HIS A 48 -5.01 3.09 -2.18
N ILE A 49 -5.91 4.08 -2.15
CA ILE A 49 -5.58 5.48 -1.85
C ILE A 49 -4.92 5.58 -0.47
N THR A 50 -5.58 5.01 0.54
CA THR A 50 -5.03 4.83 1.89
C THR A 50 -4.60 3.37 2.06
N PRO A 51 -3.34 3.09 2.41
CA PRO A 51 -2.84 1.73 2.61
C PRO A 51 -3.58 1.00 3.75
N GLY A 52 -3.80 -0.30 3.56
CA GLY A 52 -4.45 -1.17 4.54
C GLY A 52 -5.42 -2.12 3.88
N ASP A 53 -6.28 -2.75 4.68
CA ASP A 53 -7.25 -3.75 4.21
C ASP A 53 -8.65 -3.12 3.98
N ASN A 54 -8.71 -1.81 3.77
CA ASN A 54 -9.93 -1.12 3.36
C ASN A 54 -10.11 -1.23 1.84
N HIS A 55 -10.98 -2.15 1.44
CA HIS A 55 -11.29 -2.45 0.03
C HIS A 55 -12.56 -1.73 -0.47
N HIS A 56 -13.04 -0.70 0.24
CA HIS A 56 -14.20 0.08 -0.21
C HIS A 56 -13.89 0.78 -1.55
N PRO A 57 -14.84 0.86 -2.50
CA PRO A 57 -14.61 1.45 -3.81
C PRO A 57 -14.03 2.87 -3.77
N GLU A 58 -14.41 3.66 -2.76
CA GLU A 58 -13.88 5.01 -2.51
C GLU A 58 -12.39 5.04 -2.16
N ASN A 59 -11.86 3.97 -1.57
CA ASN A 59 -10.44 3.84 -1.23
C ASN A 59 -9.64 3.18 -2.36
N LEU A 60 -10.25 2.82 -3.48
CA LEU A 60 -9.58 2.21 -4.63
C LEU A 60 -9.42 3.22 -5.76
N GLN A 61 -8.28 3.17 -6.45
CA GLN A 61 -7.99 4.00 -7.63
C GLN A 61 -7.26 3.22 -8.72
N GLY A 62 -7.56 3.52 -9.97
CA GLY A 62 -6.88 3.01 -11.15
C GLY A 62 -5.53 3.68 -11.33
N VAL A 63 -4.49 2.86 -11.50
CA VAL A 63 -3.10 3.33 -11.61
C VAL A 63 -2.35 2.62 -12.73
N CYS A 64 -1.38 3.30 -13.30
CA CYS A 64 -0.41 2.69 -14.21
C CYS A 64 0.75 2.09 -13.41
N SER A 65 1.39 1.07 -13.97
CA SER A 65 2.49 0.35 -13.33
C SER A 65 3.63 1.24 -12.77
N PRO A 66 4.17 2.26 -13.49
CA PRO A 66 5.23 3.09 -12.94
C PRO A 66 4.76 3.99 -11.77
N CYS A 67 3.52 4.49 -11.83
CA CYS A 67 2.97 5.28 -10.72
C CYS A 67 2.75 4.39 -9.48
N HIS A 68 2.25 3.18 -9.69
CA HIS A 68 2.04 2.21 -8.61
C HIS A 68 3.36 1.80 -7.95
N ALA A 69 4.40 1.50 -8.73
CA ALA A 69 5.72 1.17 -8.22
C ALA A 69 6.32 2.31 -7.38
N LYS A 70 6.17 3.57 -7.84
CA LYS A 70 6.63 4.75 -7.12
C LYS A 70 5.91 4.93 -5.78
N LYS A 71 4.58 4.76 -5.75
CA LYS A 71 3.78 4.82 -4.53
C LYS A 71 4.17 3.71 -3.55
N SER A 72 4.20 2.46 -4.02
CA SER A 72 4.60 1.29 -3.23
C SER A 72 5.99 1.47 -2.59
N SER A 73 6.96 2.03 -3.34
CA SER A 73 8.29 2.31 -2.80
C SER A 73 8.27 3.36 -1.69
N ALA A 74 7.52 4.45 -1.89
CA ALA A 74 7.39 5.50 -0.89
C ALA A 74 6.74 4.99 0.41
N GLU A 75 5.67 4.19 0.29
CA GLU A 75 4.99 3.57 1.43
C GLU A 75 5.88 2.57 2.17
N GLY A 76 6.63 1.75 1.41
CA GLY A 76 7.60 0.82 1.98
C GLY A 76 8.68 1.55 2.80
N ARG A 77 9.22 2.66 2.26
CA ARG A 77 10.18 3.51 2.98
C ARG A 77 9.58 4.14 4.23
N ALA A 78 8.36 4.65 4.15
CA ALA A 78 7.65 5.24 5.30
C ALA A 78 7.40 4.20 6.41
N ASN A 79 6.96 2.99 6.05
CA ASN A 79 6.75 1.90 7.01
C ASN A 79 8.07 1.46 7.66
N TRP A 80 9.16 1.35 6.88
CA TRP A 80 10.48 1.05 7.42
C TRP A 80 10.95 2.13 8.40
N GLY A 81 10.80 3.40 8.04
CA GLY A 81 11.10 4.54 8.93
C GLY A 81 10.29 4.50 10.23
N ARG A 82 8.99 4.21 10.16
CA ARG A 82 8.13 4.02 11.35
C ARG A 82 8.61 2.89 12.25
N LYS A 83 8.89 1.71 11.67
CA LYS A 83 9.39 0.55 12.43
C LYS A 83 10.72 0.86 13.11
N ARG A 84 11.62 1.53 12.39
CA ARG A 84 12.90 1.98 12.92
C ARG A 84 12.71 2.94 14.10
N ALA A 85 11.85 3.94 13.96
CA ALA A 85 11.54 4.87 15.06
C ALA A 85 10.95 4.18 16.29
N LEU A 86 10.12 3.13 16.11
CA LEU A 86 9.60 2.32 17.22
C LEU A 86 10.71 1.53 17.94
N GLN A 87 11.71 1.03 17.21
CA GLN A 87 12.85 0.32 17.80
C GLN A 87 13.76 1.26 18.63
N TYR A 88 13.96 2.50 18.17
CA TYR A 88 14.78 3.49 18.88
C TYR A 88 14.04 4.29 19.95
N ARG A 89 12.78 3.96 20.26
CA ARG A 89 12.09 4.56 21.41
C ARG A 89 12.83 4.15 22.69
N THR A 90 13.40 5.12 23.41
CA THR A 90 14.03 4.90 24.71
C THR A 90 13.03 4.16 25.61
N PRO A 91 13.37 3.00 26.18
CA PRO A 91 12.55 2.37 27.19
C PRO A 91 12.24 3.39 28.28
N ARG A 92 10.96 3.50 28.71
CA ARG A 92 10.64 4.33 29.88
C ARG A 92 11.54 3.89 31.04
N ARG A 93 12.12 4.82 31.78
CA ARG A 93 12.80 4.49 33.04
C ARG A 93 11.81 3.73 33.93
N HIS A 94 12.05 2.44 34.10
CA HIS A 94 11.24 1.62 34.99
C HIS A 94 11.57 2.04 36.43
N PRO A 95 10.59 2.27 37.32
CA PRO A 95 10.83 2.78 38.67
C PRO A 95 11.81 1.95 39.53
N GLY A 96 12.13 0.71 39.11
CA GLY A 96 13.00 -0.22 39.83
C GLY A 96 14.45 -0.32 39.34
N LEU A 97 14.87 0.32 38.24
CA LEU A 97 16.28 0.31 37.85
C LEU A 97 17.04 1.43 38.57
N LYS A 98 17.78 1.06 39.62
CA LYS A 98 18.80 1.91 40.26
C LYS A 98 20.15 1.68 39.56
N TRP A 99 20.88 2.77 39.35
CA TRP A 99 22.17 2.84 38.64
C TRP A 99 23.32 2.33 39.50
#